data_AF-A0A097AUR9-F1
#
_entry.id   AF-A0A097AUR9-F1
#
_cell.length_a   1.000
_cell.length_b   1.000
_cell.length_c   1.000
_cell.angle_alpha   90.00
_cell.angle_beta   90.00
_cell.angle_gamma   90.00
#
_symmetry.space_group_name_H-M   'P 1'
#
loop_
_entity.id
_entity.type
_entity.pdbx_description
1 polymer ?
#
loop_
_entity_poly.entity_id
_entity_poly.type
_entity_poly.pdbx_seq_one_letter_code
_entity_poly.pdbx_strand_id
1 'polypeptide(L)'
;MKIELSDILKKMGIILEISDDEMIVTLRKTLFSSWGDIDEFLNIVESELRKNGIIVGIDKSALISVYTQNKKEAVIARGIPYKSGRDGYLEFIIKIDKPRILYTETFSEDIFDMASIPFARKGDVIGKLHKPIKGENGISVRGRIINAPPVRDVEVKILSDSIVFKEDEDKIVAISDIRPVVHKKDETDKFVYFFNSIPVFFYEGSIPKNSRPLTFEGNVIINGNVEKGNQIIASGNVQILGSVYESVVQGGQNIIISGGIVDSQLHAGFLPGNIFDKIELHAVNLIVEKLSAIFLHIKELPTVMNNSRHLSEKIKLIEALKEELKTSSTEISMIRSSNVLQNLLEYSLKRSTTFWITILLVL
;
A
#
# COMPACT_ATOMS: atom_id res chain seq x y z
N MET A 1 -8.65 -21.95 -35.03
CA MET A 1 -8.17 -23.25 -35.56
C MET A 1 -9.33 -24.02 -36.24
N LYS A 2 -9.18 -24.50 -37.49
CA LYS A 2 -10.24 -25.30 -38.14
C LYS A 2 -10.26 -26.72 -37.55
N ILE A 3 -11.44 -27.21 -37.19
CA ILE A 3 -11.62 -28.61 -36.79
C ILE A 3 -11.30 -29.48 -38.01
N GLU A 4 -10.59 -30.60 -37.83
CA GLU A 4 -10.55 -31.63 -38.87
C GLU A 4 -11.95 -32.21 -39.04
N LEU A 5 -12.67 -31.68 -40.03
CA LEU A 5 -14.03 -32.10 -40.34
C LEU A 5 -14.00 -33.50 -40.92
N SER A 6 -14.82 -34.41 -40.39
CA SER A 6 -15.10 -35.68 -41.05
C SER A 6 -15.58 -35.46 -42.49
N ASP A 7 -15.33 -36.46 -43.35
CA ASP A 7 -15.77 -36.44 -44.75
C ASP A 7 -17.30 -36.27 -44.89
N ILE A 8 -18.05 -36.57 -43.84
CA ILE A 8 -19.51 -36.40 -43.75
C ILE A 8 -19.87 -34.91 -43.71
N LEU A 9 -19.26 -34.11 -42.83
CA LEU A 9 -19.53 -32.66 -42.76
C LEU A 9 -19.08 -31.92 -44.01
N LYS A 10 -17.98 -32.36 -44.64
CA LYS A 10 -17.52 -31.81 -45.92
C LYS A 10 -18.54 -32.07 -47.05
N LYS A 11 -19.10 -33.27 -47.14
CA LYS A 11 -20.18 -33.61 -48.10
C LYS A 11 -21.47 -32.81 -47.86
N MET A 12 -21.76 -32.45 -46.61
CA MET A 12 -22.91 -31.61 -46.25
C MET A 12 -22.68 -30.10 -46.45
N GLY A 13 -21.49 -29.69 -46.89
CA GLY A 13 -21.16 -28.27 -47.07
C GLY A 13 -21.12 -27.47 -45.77
N ILE A 14 -20.68 -28.08 -44.68
CA ILE A 14 -20.60 -27.47 -43.35
C ILE A 14 -19.13 -27.29 -42.96
N ILE A 15 -18.80 -26.12 -42.42
CA ILE A 15 -17.49 -25.84 -41.83
C ILE A 15 -17.70 -25.50 -40.36
N LEU A 16 -17.00 -26.20 -39.47
CA LEU A 16 -16.94 -25.87 -38.05
C LEU A 16 -15.60 -25.19 -37.75
N GLU A 17 -15.67 -23.99 -37.20
CA GLU A 17 -14.51 -23.20 -36.82
C GLU A 17 -14.53 -22.99 -35.31
N ILE A 18 -13.42 -23.31 -34.64
CA ILE A 18 -13.20 -22.96 -33.24
C ILE A 18 -12.34 -21.70 -33.23
N SER A 19 -12.76 -20.72 -32.44
CA SER A 19 -11.96 -19.53 -32.17
C SER A 19 -10.60 -19.89 -31.56
N ASP A 20 -9.59 -19.06 -31.75
CA ASP A 20 -8.22 -19.41 -31.31
C ASP A 20 -8.06 -19.46 -29.79
N ASP A 21 -8.94 -18.77 -29.05
CA ASP A 21 -9.07 -18.85 -27.59
C ASP A 21 -9.87 -20.07 -27.10
N GLU A 22 -10.42 -20.88 -28.03
CA GLU A 22 -11.31 -22.01 -27.77
C GLU A 22 -12.59 -21.64 -26.99
N MET A 23 -13.07 -20.39 -27.11
CA MET A 23 -14.29 -19.93 -26.44
C MET A 23 -15.56 -20.06 -27.27
N ILE A 24 -15.45 -20.14 -28.59
CA ILE A 24 -16.59 -20.08 -29.50
C ILE A 24 -16.44 -21.16 -30.56
N VAL A 25 -17.53 -21.88 -30.81
CA VAL A 25 -17.67 -22.75 -31.98
C VAL A 25 -18.69 -22.13 -32.93
N THR A 26 -18.24 -21.84 -34.15
CA THR A 26 -19.05 -21.26 -35.21
C THR A 26 -19.27 -22.30 -36.29
N LEU A 27 -20.52 -22.50 -36.68
CA LEU A 27 -20.90 -23.28 -37.84
C LEU A 27 -21.10 -22.34 -39.02
N ARG A 28 -20.43 -22.62 -40.14
CA ARG A 28 -20.53 -21.90 -41.41
C ARG A 28 -21.07 -22.80 -42.51
N LYS A 29 -21.99 -22.25 -43.30
CA LYS A 29 -22.63 -22.88 -44.46
C LYS A 29 -21.85 -22.55 -45.73
N THR A 30 -21.53 -23.56 -46.55
CA THR A 30 -20.97 -23.35 -47.90
C THR A 30 -22.06 -23.30 -48.96
N LEU A 31 -21.70 -22.88 -50.18
CA LEU A 31 -22.63 -22.76 -51.31
C LEU A 31 -23.23 -24.10 -51.78
N PHE A 32 -22.68 -25.24 -51.34
CA PHE A 32 -23.08 -26.60 -51.77
C PHE A 32 -23.77 -27.40 -50.66
N SER A 33 -24.35 -26.71 -49.68
CA SER A 33 -24.97 -27.35 -48.52
C SER A 33 -26.32 -27.98 -48.88
N SER A 34 -26.35 -29.31 -48.83
CA SER A 34 -27.55 -30.12 -48.95
C SER A 34 -27.70 -30.95 -47.68
N TRP A 35 -28.82 -30.77 -46.99
CA TRP A 35 -29.09 -31.42 -45.71
C TRP A 35 -30.35 -32.28 -45.84
N GLY A 36 -30.33 -33.45 -45.21
CA GLY A 36 -31.48 -34.34 -45.12
C GLY A 36 -32.48 -33.84 -44.07
N ASP A 37 -33.03 -34.78 -43.30
CA ASP A 37 -33.96 -34.46 -42.22
C ASP A 37 -33.29 -33.61 -41.12
N ILE A 38 -34.09 -32.77 -40.45
CA ILE A 38 -33.58 -31.85 -39.42
C ILE A 38 -33.04 -32.60 -38.20
N ASP A 39 -33.66 -33.72 -37.81
CA ASP A 39 -33.21 -34.52 -36.68
C ASP A 39 -31.92 -35.28 -37.01
N GLU A 40 -31.80 -35.77 -38.26
CA GLU A 40 -30.56 -36.38 -38.75
C GLU A 40 -29.40 -35.37 -38.77
N PHE A 41 -29.65 -34.15 -39.25
CA PHE A 41 -28.66 -33.05 -39.24
C PHE A 41 -28.19 -32.72 -37.82
N LEU A 42 -29.12 -32.52 -36.87
CA LEU A 42 -28.79 -32.19 -35.48
C LEU A 42 -27.95 -33.30 -34.84
N ASN A 43 -28.33 -34.56 -35.05
CA ASN A 43 -27.59 -35.71 -34.50
C ASN A 43 -26.17 -35.85 -35.07
N ILE A 44 -26.00 -35.63 -36.39
CA ILE A 44 -24.68 -35.67 -37.03
C ILE A 44 -23.79 -34.57 -36.46
N VAL A 45 -24.30 -33.33 -36.38
CA VAL A 45 -23.52 -32.19 -35.86
C VAL A 45 -23.18 -32.40 -34.39
N GLU A 46 -24.13 -32.82 -33.54
CA GLU A 46 -23.86 -33.10 -32.13
C GLU A 46 -22.83 -34.21 -31.93
N SER A 47 -22.94 -35.31 -32.68
CA SER A 47 -21.99 -36.43 -32.64
C SER A 47 -20.57 -35.98 -33.02
N GLU A 48 -20.46 -35.15 -34.07
CA GLU A 48 -19.17 -34.68 -34.55
C GLU A 48 -18.52 -33.68 -33.59
N LEU A 49 -19.30 -32.79 -32.98
CA LEU A 49 -18.80 -31.86 -31.96
C LEU A 49 -18.26 -32.63 -30.75
N ARG A 50 -18.97 -33.68 -30.31
CA ARG A 50 -18.51 -34.56 -29.22
C ARG A 50 -17.24 -35.32 -29.56
N LYS A 51 -17.13 -35.88 -30.77
CA LYS A 51 -15.90 -36.55 -31.25
C LYS A 51 -14.69 -35.61 -31.24
N ASN A 52 -14.92 -34.33 -31.53
CA ASN A 52 -13.90 -33.29 -31.52
C ASN A 52 -13.64 -32.67 -30.13
N GLY A 53 -14.14 -33.32 -29.07
CA GLY A 53 -13.86 -32.98 -27.69
C GLY A 53 -14.64 -31.78 -27.14
N ILE A 54 -15.72 -31.36 -27.80
CA ILE A 54 -16.56 -30.26 -27.30
C ILE A 54 -17.47 -30.80 -26.20
N ILE A 55 -17.30 -30.30 -24.99
CA ILE A 55 -17.99 -30.79 -23.78
C ILE A 55 -19.10 -29.85 -23.29
N VAL A 56 -19.11 -28.60 -23.77
CA VAL A 56 -20.09 -27.59 -23.37
C VAL A 56 -21.44 -27.79 -24.08
N GLY A 57 -22.50 -27.20 -23.54
CA GLY A 57 -23.83 -27.25 -24.13
C GLY A 57 -23.87 -26.65 -25.55
N ILE A 58 -24.56 -27.36 -26.45
CA ILE A 58 -24.76 -26.93 -27.84
C ILE A 58 -26.07 -26.15 -27.92
N ASP A 59 -26.02 -24.98 -28.55
CA ASP A 59 -27.20 -24.16 -28.80
C ASP A 59 -28.01 -24.74 -29.98
N LYS A 60 -28.99 -25.58 -29.62
CA LYS A 60 -29.90 -26.21 -30.60
C LYS A 60 -30.73 -25.17 -31.35
N SER A 61 -31.06 -24.03 -30.72
CA SER A 61 -31.82 -22.96 -31.38
C SER A 61 -31.01 -22.29 -32.49
N ALA A 62 -29.71 -22.10 -32.25
CA ALA A 62 -28.79 -21.58 -33.25
C ALA A 62 -28.67 -22.54 -34.45
N LEU A 63 -28.53 -23.85 -34.20
CA LEU A 63 -28.51 -24.88 -35.24
C LEU A 63 -29.78 -24.89 -36.09
N ILE A 64 -30.94 -24.88 -35.47
CA ILE A 64 -32.24 -24.82 -36.17
C ILE A 64 -32.34 -23.54 -37.00
N SER A 65 -31.82 -22.41 -36.50
CA SER A 65 -31.84 -21.16 -37.25
C SER A 65 -30.94 -21.18 -38.49
N VAL A 66 -29.80 -21.90 -38.46
CA VAL A 66 -28.96 -22.11 -39.66
C VAL A 66 -29.68 -23.02 -40.65
N TYR A 67 -30.38 -24.04 -40.16
CA TYR A 67 -31.16 -24.97 -40.97
C TYR A 67 -32.32 -24.26 -41.70
N THR A 68 -33.13 -23.50 -40.97
CA THR A 68 -34.42 -22.94 -41.45
C THR A 68 -34.32 -21.54 -42.03
N GLN A 69 -33.48 -20.65 -41.47
CA GLN A 69 -33.45 -19.22 -41.83
C GLN A 69 -32.34 -18.88 -42.83
N ASN A 70 -31.71 -19.90 -43.42
CA ASN A 70 -30.63 -19.77 -44.41
C ASN A 70 -29.48 -18.86 -43.96
N LYS A 71 -29.22 -18.78 -42.64
CA LYS A 71 -28.09 -18.02 -42.10
C LYS A 71 -26.77 -18.63 -42.59
N LYS A 72 -25.85 -17.78 -43.03
CA LYS A 72 -24.53 -18.21 -43.52
C LYS A 72 -23.64 -18.74 -42.39
N GLU A 73 -23.83 -18.25 -41.17
CA GLU A 73 -23.09 -18.68 -40.00
C GLU A 73 -23.91 -18.54 -38.71
N ALA A 74 -23.60 -19.36 -37.71
CA ALA A 74 -24.09 -19.18 -36.34
C ALA A 74 -23.09 -19.72 -35.32
N VAL A 75 -23.07 -19.09 -34.15
CA VAL A 75 -22.38 -19.62 -32.97
C VAL A 75 -23.24 -20.71 -32.37
N ILE A 76 -22.69 -21.93 -32.30
CA ILE A 76 -23.43 -23.13 -31.88
C ILE A 76 -22.96 -23.68 -30.54
N ALA A 77 -21.82 -23.23 -30.03
CA ALA A 77 -21.37 -23.52 -28.67
C ALA A 77 -20.52 -22.38 -28.11
N ARG A 78 -20.62 -22.13 -26.81
CA ARG A 78 -19.85 -21.12 -26.08
C ARG A 78 -19.22 -21.71 -24.84
N GLY A 79 -17.95 -21.40 -24.63
CA GLY A 79 -17.26 -21.65 -23.37
C GLY A 79 -17.85 -20.77 -22.26
N ILE A 80 -17.55 -21.14 -21.02
CA ILE A 80 -17.88 -20.34 -19.85
C ILE A 80 -16.70 -19.40 -19.60
N PRO A 81 -16.84 -18.08 -19.79
CA PRO A 81 -15.73 -17.15 -19.54
C PRO A 81 -15.39 -17.13 -18.06
N TYR A 82 -14.12 -16.85 -17.74
CA TYR A 82 -13.72 -16.62 -16.35
C TYR A 82 -14.37 -15.33 -15.82
N LYS A 83 -14.52 -15.23 -14.50
CA LYS A 83 -14.90 -13.99 -13.83
C LYS A 83 -13.70 -13.45 -13.08
N SER A 84 -13.30 -12.21 -13.38
CA SER A 84 -12.21 -11.55 -12.67
C SER A 84 -12.54 -11.39 -11.19
N GLY A 85 -11.55 -11.63 -10.34
CA GLY A 85 -11.61 -11.28 -8.94
C GLY A 85 -11.38 -9.79 -8.69
N ARG A 86 -11.29 -9.42 -7.41
CA ARG A 86 -10.92 -8.07 -6.97
C ARG A 86 -9.76 -8.17 -5.98
N ASP A 87 -8.73 -7.36 -6.20
CA ASP A 87 -7.61 -7.20 -5.28
C ASP A 87 -8.13 -6.71 -3.91
N GLY A 88 -7.46 -7.15 -2.86
CA GLY A 88 -7.62 -6.58 -1.53
C GLY A 88 -7.06 -5.16 -1.51
N TYR A 89 -7.70 -4.28 -0.76
CA TYR A 89 -7.23 -2.91 -0.63
C TYR A 89 -7.60 -2.31 0.72
N LEU A 90 -6.96 -1.20 1.04
CA LEU A 90 -7.23 -0.44 2.25
C LEU A 90 -7.91 0.87 1.88
N GLU A 91 -9.11 1.08 2.41
CA GLU A 91 -9.85 2.33 2.30
C GLU A 91 -9.50 3.23 3.47
N PHE A 92 -9.00 4.44 3.20
CA PHE A 92 -8.77 5.45 4.24
C PHE A 92 -10.03 6.27 4.45
N ILE A 93 -10.50 6.32 5.70
CA ILE A 93 -11.70 7.08 6.09
C ILE A 93 -11.30 8.52 6.45
N ILE A 94 -10.07 8.70 6.93
CA ILE A 94 -9.47 10.01 7.17
C ILE A 94 -8.39 10.32 6.15
N LYS A 95 -8.16 11.61 5.91
CA LYS A 95 -7.04 12.07 5.10
C LYS A 95 -5.73 11.66 5.78
N ILE A 96 -4.83 11.03 5.03
CA ILE A 96 -3.51 10.60 5.52
C ILE A 96 -2.35 11.28 4.78
N ASP A 97 -2.68 12.15 3.83
CA ASP A 97 -1.68 12.82 2.99
C ASP A 97 -0.76 13.70 3.83
N LYS A 98 0.54 13.67 3.51
CA LYS A 98 1.48 14.59 4.15
C LYS A 98 1.09 16.03 3.81
N PRO A 99 1.09 16.95 4.79
CA PRO A 99 0.87 18.35 4.54
C PRO A 99 1.95 18.83 3.58
N ARG A 100 1.54 19.55 2.53
CA ARG A 100 2.45 20.09 1.52
C ARG A 100 2.79 21.53 1.87
N ILE A 101 4.08 21.87 1.81
CA ILE A 101 4.53 23.26 1.94
C ILE A 101 4.22 23.94 0.60
N LEU A 102 3.28 24.89 0.63
CA LEU A 102 2.90 25.69 -0.52
C LEU A 102 3.32 27.14 -0.26
N TYR A 103 4.20 27.67 -1.10
CA TYR A 103 4.47 29.11 -1.15
C TYR A 103 3.49 29.71 -2.16
N THR A 104 2.56 30.52 -1.67
CA THR A 104 1.56 31.20 -2.50
C THR A 104 1.19 32.53 -1.84
N GLU A 105 1.06 33.56 -2.67
CA GLU A 105 0.62 34.90 -2.23
C GLU A 105 -0.90 34.99 -2.11
N THR A 106 -1.62 33.96 -2.58
CA THR A 106 -3.09 33.89 -2.53
C THR A 106 -3.52 32.77 -1.59
N PHE A 107 -4.37 33.12 -0.62
CA PHE A 107 -5.01 32.16 0.27
C PHE A 107 -6.23 31.54 -0.43
N SER A 108 -6.31 30.22 -0.46
CA SER A 108 -7.53 29.49 -0.80
C SER A 108 -7.80 28.40 0.24
N GLU A 109 -9.06 28.02 0.43
CA GLU A 109 -9.44 26.91 1.31
C GLU A 109 -8.74 25.61 0.90
N ASP A 110 -8.58 25.37 -0.41
CA ASP A 110 -7.85 24.20 -0.92
C ASP A 110 -6.38 24.17 -0.47
N ILE A 111 -5.71 25.33 -0.43
CA ILE A 111 -4.32 25.45 0.04
C ILE A 111 -4.25 25.15 1.54
N PHE A 112 -5.22 25.65 2.32
CA PHE A 112 -5.29 25.39 3.74
C PHE A 112 -5.51 23.89 4.03
N ASP A 113 -6.44 23.25 3.33
CA ASP A 113 -6.72 21.82 3.46
C ASP A 113 -5.52 20.96 3.04
N MET A 114 -4.70 21.41 2.09
CA MET A 114 -3.45 20.74 1.71
C MET A 114 -2.32 20.91 2.74
N ALA A 115 -2.35 21.99 3.51
CA ALA A 115 -1.35 22.27 4.55
C ALA A 115 -1.75 21.70 5.93
N SER A 116 -3.05 21.50 6.17
CA SER A 116 -3.59 21.02 7.45
C SER A 116 -3.00 19.67 7.88
N ILE A 117 -2.76 19.53 9.18
CA ILE A 117 -2.18 18.32 9.76
C ILE A 117 -3.25 17.22 9.75
N PRO A 118 -3.01 16.06 9.10
CA PRO A 118 -3.87 14.90 9.26
C PRO A 118 -4.03 14.53 10.73
N PHE A 119 -5.28 14.40 11.19
CA PHE A 119 -5.59 14.20 12.60
C PHE A 119 -6.67 13.15 12.76
N ALA A 120 -6.46 12.24 13.71
CA ALA A 120 -7.43 11.27 14.19
C ALA A 120 -7.55 11.44 15.70
N ARG A 121 -8.77 11.63 16.20
CA ARG A 121 -9.04 11.60 17.64
C ARG A 121 -9.05 10.16 18.15
N LYS A 122 -8.85 10.00 19.45
CA LYS A 122 -9.07 8.72 20.12
C LYS A 122 -10.45 8.14 19.77
N GLY A 123 -10.45 6.93 19.24
CA GLY A 123 -11.64 6.19 18.85
C GLY A 123 -12.02 6.34 17.38
N ASP A 124 -11.40 7.25 16.64
CA ASP A 124 -11.68 7.43 15.21
C ASP A 124 -11.21 6.24 14.39
N VAL A 125 -12.00 5.87 13.38
CA VAL A 125 -11.62 4.85 12.41
C VAL A 125 -10.75 5.50 11.35
N ILE A 126 -9.50 5.06 11.27
CA ILE A 126 -8.49 5.56 10.31
C ILE A 126 -8.75 4.98 8.92
N GLY A 127 -9.08 3.68 8.87
CA GLY A 127 -9.31 2.98 7.61
C GLY A 127 -10.03 1.65 7.79
N LYS A 128 -10.48 1.10 6.66
CA LYS A 128 -11.18 -0.17 6.57
C LYS A 128 -10.50 -1.09 5.56
N LEU A 129 -10.19 -2.31 5.99
CA LEU A 129 -9.60 -3.34 5.16
C LEU A 129 -10.69 -4.00 4.31
N HIS A 130 -10.44 -4.12 3.01
CA HIS A 130 -11.29 -4.88 2.09
C HIS A 130 -10.49 -6.08 1.60
N LYS A 131 -10.92 -7.28 2.01
CA LYS A 131 -10.26 -8.54 1.66
C LYS A 131 -10.40 -8.85 0.16
N PRO A 132 -9.40 -9.53 -0.44
CA PRO A 132 -9.47 -9.91 -1.85
C PRO A 132 -10.63 -10.87 -2.12
N ILE A 133 -11.22 -10.75 -3.30
CA ILE A 133 -12.28 -11.64 -3.78
C ILE A 133 -11.71 -12.42 -4.95
N LYS A 134 -11.56 -13.74 -4.78
CA LYS A 134 -11.04 -14.61 -5.85
C LYS A 134 -11.95 -14.60 -7.07
N GLY A 135 -11.35 -14.63 -8.24
CA GLY A 135 -12.06 -14.85 -9.50
C GLY A 135 -12.55 -16.29 -9.63
N GLU A 136 -13.50 -16.50 -10.53
CA GLU A 136 -13.97 -17.84 -10.90
C GLU A 136 -13.32 -18.26 -12.21
N ASN A 137 -12.76 -19.47 -12.23
CA ASN A 137 -12.18 -20.03 -13.45
C ASN A 137 -13.26 -20.27 -14.51
N GLY A 138 -12.92 -19.96 -15.76
CA GLY A 138 -13.72 -20.29 -16.92
C GLY A 138 -13.41 -21.70 -17.44
N ILE A 139 -14.20 -22.12 -18.43
CA ILE A 139 -14.05 -23.42 -19.10
C ILE A 139 -14.21 -23.17 -20.62
N SER A 140 -13.20 -23.55 -21.40
CA SER A 140 -13.26 -23.48 -22.87
C SER A 140 -14.30 -24.46 -23.42
N VAL A 141 -14.64 -24.35 -24.71
CA VAL A 141 -15.58 -25.28 -25.36
C VAL A 141 -15.09 -26.74 -25.33
N ARG A 142 -13.78 -26.95 -25.19
CA ARG A 142 -13.10 -28.25 -25.10
C ARG A 142 -12.82 -28.72 -23.67
N GLY A 143 -13.25 -27.96 -22.66
CA GLY A 143 -13.04 -28.32 -21.26
C GLY A 143 -11.71 -27.93 -20.66
N ARG A 144 -10.90 -27.15 -21.39
CA ARG A 144 -9.69 -26.55 -20.82
C ARG A 144 -10.09 -25.50 -19.79
N ILE A 145 -9.52 -25.59 -18.59
CA ILE A 145 -9.72 -24.58 -17.54
C ILE A 145 -9.04 -23.27 -17.99
N ILE A 146 -9.79 -22.18 -17.93
CA ILE A 146 -9.28 -20.82 -18.18
C ILE A 146 -9.14 -20.16 -16.82
N ASN A 147 -7.90 -20.08 -16.32
CA ASN A 147 -7.64 -19.53 -15.00
C ASN A 147 -8.02 -18.05 -14.95
N ALA A 148 -8.77 -17.67 -13.93
CA ALA A 148 -8.96 -16.25 -13.62
C ALA A 148 -7.61 -15.62 -13.24
N PRO A 149 -7.39 -14.33 -13.53
CA PRO A 149 -6.20 -13.62 -13.06
C PRO A 149 -6.06 -13.74 -11.54
N PRO A 150 -4.83 -13.90 -11.01
CA PRO A 150 -4.60 -13.90 -9.57
C PRO A 150 -5.01 -12.54 -9.00
N VAL A 151 -5.53 -12.56 -7.77
CA VAL A 151 -5.84 -11.35 -7.01
C VAL A 151 -4.76 -11.13 -5.96
N ARG A 152 -4.40 -9.87 -5.76
CA ARG A 152 -3.43 -9.50 -4.71
C ARG A 152 -4.10 -9.40 -3.37
N ASP A 153 -3.42 -9.92 -2.35
CA ASP A 153 -3.87 -9.81 -0.96
C ASP A 153 -3.57 -8.42 -0.37
N VAL A 154 -4.07 -8.16 0.83
CA VAL A 154 -3.79 -6.93 1.57
C VAL A 154 -3.42 -7.25 3.02
N GLU A 155 -2.30 -6.70 3.47
CA GLU A 155 -1.77 -6.90 4.81
C GLU A 155 -1.60 -5.55 5.51
N VAL A 156 -1.96 -5.50 6.79
CA VAL A 156 -1.81 -4.33 7.65
C VAL A 156 -0.82 -4.65 8.76
N LYS A 157 0.21 -3.83 8.90
CA LYS A 157 1.21 -3.93 9.96
C LYS A 157 1.16 -2.67 10.82
N ILE A 158 0.82 -2.85 12.09
CA ILE A 158 0.80 -1.77 13.08
C ILE A 158 2.16 -1.69 13.75
N LEU A 159 2.83 -0.54 13.64
CA LEU A 159 4.15 -0.26 14.23
C LEU A 159 4.08 0.67 15.44
N SER A 160 2.88 1.13 15.80
CA SER A 160 2.66 2.10 16.86
C SER A 160 1.61 1.60 17.82
N ASP A 161 1.88 1.69 19.12
CA ASP A 161 0.92 1.34 20.17
C ASP A 161 -0.31 2.24 20.17
N SER A 162 -0.25 3.40 19.49
CA SER A 162 -1.36 4.36 19.41
C SER A 162 -2.41 4.03 18.33
N ILE A 163 -2.25 2.91 17.63
CA ILE A 163 -3.19 2.41 16.62
C ILE A 163 -3.49 0.95 16.93
N VAL A 164 -4.73 0.51 16.66
CA VAL A 164 -5.11 -0.89 16.77
C VAL A 164 -5.80 -1.35 15.48
N PHE A 165 -5.49 -2.57 15.04
CA PHE A 165 -6.26 -3.25 14.01
C PHE A 165 -7.28 -4.17 14.68
N LYS A 166 -8.57 -3.86 14.48
CA LYS A 166 -9.69 -4.69 14.92
C LYS A 166 -10.03 -5.68 13.81
N GLU A 167 -9.43 -6.85 13.86
CA GLU A 167 -9.57 -7.89 12.83
C GLU A 167 -11.03 -8.31 12.60
N ASP A 168 -11.83 -8.43 13.67
CA ASP A 168 -13.25 -8.82 13.59
C ASP A 168 -14.12 -7.82 12.81
N GLU A 169 -13.72 -6.55 12.79
CA GLU A 169 -14.45 -5.48 12.10
C GLU A 169 -13.78 -5.05 10.79
N ASP A 170 -12.60 -5.61 10.48
CA ASP A 170 -11.71 -5.17 9.40
C ASP A 170 -11.44 -3.65 9.46
N LYS A 171 -11.23 -3.10 10.67
CA LYS A 171 -11.05 -1.65 10.92
C LYS A 171 -9.73 -1.33 11.61
N ILE A 172 -9.11 -0.23 11.20
CA ILE A 172 -7.95 0.37 11.87
C ILE A 172 -8.46 1.57 12.68
N VAL A 173 -8.16 1.61 13.97
CA VAL A 173 -8.71 2.59 14.92
C VAL A 173 -7.58 3.28 15.69
N ALA A 174 -7.70 4.59 15.89
CA ALA A 174 -6.81 5.35 16.76
C ALA A 174 -7.14 5.10 18.24
N ILE A 175 -6.15 4.82 19.09
CA ILE A 175 -6.38 4.64 20.54
C ILE A 175 -6.03 5.91 21.36
N SER A 176 -5.42 6.90 20.71
CA SER A 176 -5.05 8.20 21.25
C SER A 176 -5.14 9.26 20.13
N ASP A 177 -5.02 10.53 20.51
CA ASP A 177 -5.00 11.64 19.56
C ASP A 177 -3.68 11.64 18.78
N ILE A 178 -3.78 11.37 17.48
CA ILE A 178 -2.61 11.13 16.63
C ILE A 178 -2.74 11.73 15.25
N ARG A 179 -1.59 11.92 14.62
CA ARG A 179 -1.46 12.00 13.18
C ARG A 179 -1.06 10.62 12.64
N PRO A 180 -1.91 9.95 11.85
CA PRO A 180 -1.53 8.69 11.21
C PRO A 180 -0.44 8.92 10.17
N VAL A 181 0.53 8.01 10.11
CA VAL A 181 1.56 7.97 9.07
C VAL A 181 1.53 6.59 8.45
N VAL A 182 1.25 6.52 7.15
CA VAL A 182 1.06 5.24 6.45
C VAL A 182 2.06 5.12 5.32
N HIS A 183 2.74 3.98 5.26
CA HIS A 183 3.63 3.61 4.17
C HIS A 183 3.08 2.38 3.47
N LYS A 184 2.86 2.47 2.15
CA LYS A 184 2.45 1.34 1.31
C LYS A 184 3.68 0.73 0.64
N LYS A 185 3.80 -0.59 0.73
CA LYS A 185 4.74 -1.40 -0.06
C LYS A 185 3.95 -2.28 -1.02
N ASP A 186 4.33 -2.25 -2.29
CA ASP A 186 3.75 -3.11 -3.33
C ASP A 186 4.66 -4.35 -3.48
N GLU A 187 4.10 -5.53 -3.21
CA GLU A 187 4.74 -6.81 -3.43
C GLU A 187 3.97 -7.56 -4.53
N THR A 188 4.61 -8.52 -5.19
CA THR A 188 4.04 -9.22 -6.35
C THR A 188 2.64 -9.77 -6.10
N ASP A 189 2.42 -10.33 -4.90
CA ASP A 189 1.18 -11.03 -4.56
C ASP A 189 0.32 -10.28 -3.52
N LYS A 190 0.78 -9.15 -2.99
CA LYS A 190 0.06 -8.41 -1.94
C LYS A 190 0.47 -6.95 -1.78
N PHE A 191 -0.43 -6.16 -1.22
CA PHE A 191 -0.15 -4.83 -0.72
C PHE A 191 0.07 -4.85 0.79
N VAL A 192 1.19 -4.30 1.26
CA VAL A 192 1.49 -4.19 2.70
C VAL A 192 1.42 -2.74 3.14
N TYR A 193 0.58 -2.44 4.12
CA TYR A 193 0.42 -1.11 4.70
C TYR A 193 1.02 -1.07 6.12
N PHE A 194 2.04 -0.24 6.29
CA PHE A 194 2.69 -0.01 7.58
C PHE A 194 2.11 1.24 8.22
N PHE A 195 1.47 1.07 9.37
CA PHE A 195 0.88 2.15 10.15
C PHE A 195 1.82 2.55 11.28
N ASN A 196 2.17 3.82 11.30
CA ASN A 196 2.82 4.47 12.42
C ASN A 196 1.98 5.69 12.84
N SER A 197 2.34 6.34 13.95
CA SER A 197 1.66 7.52 14.42
C SER A 197 2.63 8.56 14.98
N ILE A 198 2.20 9.81 14.95
CA ILE A 198 2.84 10.92 15.67
C ILE A 198 1.81 11.45 16.67
N PRO A 199 2.14 11.58 17.97
CA PRO A 199 1.23 12.15 18.96
C PRO A 199 0.75 13.54 18.56
N VAL A 200 -0.52 13.84 18.84
CA VAL A 200 -1.12 15.16 18.63
C VAL A 200 -1.73 15.65 19.94
N PHE A 201 -1.33 16.83 20.37
CA PHE A 201 -2.01 17.57 21.42
C PHE A 201 -3.08 18.45 20.78
N PHE A 202 -4.34 18.13 20.99
CA PHE A 202 -5.47 18.90 20.50
C PHE A 202 -6.09 19.73 21.63
N TYR A 203 -6.15 21.06 21.45
CA TYR A 203 -6.78 21.98 22.38
C TYR A 203 -8.01 22.63 21.74
N GLU A 204 -9.18 22.38 22.32
CA GLU A 204 -10.44 22.97 21.87
C GLU A 204 -10.63 24.36 22.51
N GLY A 205 -10.76 25.40 21.68
CA GLY A 205 -10.97 26.78 22.12
C GLY A 205 -9.69 27.64 22.15
N SER A 206 -9.85 28.88 22.63
CA SER A 206 -8.76 29.86 22.71
C SER A 206 -7.92 29.69 23.98
N ILE A 207 -6.60 29.73 23.85
CA ILE A 207 -5.68 29.75 24.99
C ILE A 207 -5.76 31.13 25.66
N PRO A 208 -6.11 31.22 26.95
CA PRO A 208 -6.26 32.49 27.64
C PRO A 208 -4.91 33.18 27.87
N LYS A 209 -4.96 34.49 28.14
CA LYS A 209 -3.77 35.33 28.35
C LYS A 209 -2.87 34.80 29.47
N ASN A 210 -1.55 34.89 29.29
CA ASN A 210 -0.52 34.52 30.27
C ASN A 210 -0.70 33.11 30.86
N SER A 211 -1.06 32.13 30.03
CA SER A 211 -1.14 30.74 30.47
C SER A 211 0.25 30.14 30.65
N ARG A 212 0.31 28.94 31.25
CA ARG A 212 1.55 28.20 31.40
C ARG A 212 2.14 27.85 30.01
N PRO A 213 3.49 27.89 29.84
CA PRO A 213 4.12 27.41 28.62
C PRO A 213 3.69 25.98 28.27
N LEU A 214 3.29 25.78 27.02
CA LEU A 214 2.92 24.48 26.45
C LEU A 214 4.14 23.91 25.71
N THR A 215 4.69 22.81 26.21
CA THR A 215 5.76 22.06 25.52
C THR A 215 5.28 20.65 25.23
N PHE A 216 5.32 20.23 23.97
CA PHE A 216 4.80 18.93 23.54
C PHE A 216 5.74 18.19 22.56
N GLU A 217 5.95 16.89 22.82
CA GLU A 217 6.72 16.00 21.96
C GLU A 217 5.79 15.37 20.90
N GLY A 218 5.43 16.17 19.89
CA GLY A 218 4.53 15.77 18.81
C GLY A 218 4.01 16.99 18.07
N ASN A 219 2.84 16.88 17.45
CA ASN A 219 2.16 18.03 16.86
C ASN A 219 1.21 18.69 17.87
N VAL A 220 1.00 20.00 17.74
CA VAL A 220 0.03 20.76 18.52
C VAL A 220 -1.01 21.33 17.58
N ILE A 221 -2.30 21.14 17.90
CA ILE A 221 -3.43 21.74 17.19
C ILE A 221 -4.25 22.54 18.20
N ILE A 222 -4.46 23.83 17.93
CA ILE A 222 -5.27 24.72 18.75
C ILE A 222 -6.45 25.21 17.91
N ASN A 223 -7.66 24.82 18.31
CA ASN A 223 -8.90 25.24 17.66
C ASN A 223 -9.42 26.57 18.26
N GLY A 224 -8.63 27.63 18.13
CA GLY A 224 -8.96 28.95 18.66
C GLY A 224 -7.79 29.91 18.62
N ASN A 225 -7.95 31.06 19.29
CA ASN A 225 -6.92 32.08 19.39
C ASN A 225 -5.87 31.73 20.44
N VAL A 226 -4.68 32.26 20.26
CA VAL A 226 -3.65 32.31 21.31
C VAL A 226 -3.55 33.75 21.79
N GLU A 227 -4.12 34.00 22.98
CA GLU A 227 -4.12 35.32 23.59
C GLU A 227 -2.71 35.73 24.06
N LYS A 228 -2.54 36.99 24.47
CA LYS A 228 -1.23 37.55 24.83
C LYS A 228 -0.43 36.80 25.88
N GLY A 229 0.89 36.82 25.73
CA GLY A 229 1.86 36.35 26.71
C GLY A 229 1.97 34.82 26.83
N ASN A 230 1.60 34.08 25.79
CA ASN A 230 1.68 32.63 25.77
C ASN A 230 2.94 32.13 25.07
N GLN A 231 3.37 30.93 25.45
CA GLN A 231 4.50 30.22 24.83
C GLN A 231 4.08 28.80 24.45
N ILE A 232 4.19 28.47 23.17
CA ILE A 232 3.85 27.15 22.61
C ILE A 232 5.07 26.58 21.91
N ILE A 233 5.50 25.38 22.29
CA ILE A 233 6.68 24.69 21.76
C ILE A 233 6.28 23.26 21.41
N ALA A 234 6.45 22.87 20.15
CA ALA A 234 6.21 21.50 19.69
C ALA A 234 7.43 20.94 18.96
N SER A 235 7.77 19.68 19.20
CA SER A 235 8.83 19.00 18.41
C SER A 235 8.42 18.74 16.96
N GLY A 236 7.12 18.67 16.68
CA GLY A 236 6.53 18.50 15.36
C GLY A 236 5.98 19.80 14.78
N ASN A 237 4.78 19.72 14.23
CA ASN A 237 4.06 20.83 13.61
C ASN A 237 3.15 21.52 14.63
N VAL A 238 3.00 22.84 14.50
CA VAL A 238 2.01 23.62 15.26
C VAL A 238 0.95 24.15 14.31
N GLN A 239 -0.32 23.90 14.59
CA GLN A 239 -1.45 24.43 13.83
C GLN A 239 -2.37 25.21 14.78
N ILE A 240 -2.65 26.46 14.44
CA ILE A 240 -3.52 27.37 15.19
C ILE A 240 -4.61 27.85 14.24
N LEU A 241 -5.86 27.49 14.53
CA LEU A 241 -7.02 27.83 13.69
C LEU A 241 -7.55 29.27 13.95
N GLY A 242 -7.00 29.97 14.93
CA GLY A 242 -7.28 31.38 15.23
C GLY A 242 -6.08 32.29 15.05
N SER A 243 -6.16 33.47 15.68
CA SER A 243 -5.11 34.50 15.68
C SER A 243 -4.14 34.31 16.84
N VAL A 244 -2.93 34.84 16.70
CA VAL A 244 -1.87 34.81 17.71
C VAL A 244 -1.50 36.24 18.09
N TYR A 245 -1.54 36.55 19.39
CA TYR A 245 -1.26 37.88 19.93
C TYR A 245 -0.11 37.81 20.93
N GLU A 246 0.87 38.72 20.84
CA GLU A 246 1.97 38.93 21.82
C GLU A 246 2.55 37.62 22.41
N SER A 247 2.81 36.62 21.56
CA SER A 247 3.14 35.26 21.98
C SER A 247 4.33 34.67 21.23
N VAL A 248 4.92 33.60 21.79
CA VAL A 248 6.02 32.86 21.18
C VAL A 248 5.53 31.48 20.76
N VAL A 249 5.61 31.16 19.46
CA VAL A 249 5.22 29.85 18.92
C VAL A 249 6.42 29.22 18.22
N GLN A 250 6.77 28.00 18.63
CA GLN A 250 7.90 27.25 18.10
C GLN A 250 7.42 25.87 17.63
N GLY A 251 7.71 25.55 16.38
CA GLY A 251 7.46 24.24 15.78
C GLY A 251 8.76 23.67 15.23
N GLY A 252 9.09 22.44 15.62
CA GLY A 252 10.26 21.73 15.11
C GLY A 252 10.21 21.44 13.62
N GLN A 253 9.01 21.42 13.03
CA GLN A 253 8.79 21.29 11.59
C GLN A 253 8.12 22.54 11.02
N ASN A 254 6.78 22.58 10.99
CA ASN A 254 6.03 23.67 10.40
C ASN A 254 5.15 24.38 11.44
N ILE A 255 4.81 25.64 11.15
CA ILE A 255 3.80 26.42 11.88
C ILE A 255 2.74 26.87 10.88
N ILE A 256 1.47 26.61 11.18
CA ILE A 256 0.32 27.00 10.37
C ILE A 256 -0.60 27.82 11.25
N ILE A 257 -0.90 29.06 10.85
CA ILE A 257 -1.80 29.96 11.56
C ILE A 257 -2.86 30.43 10.56
N SER A 258 -4.13 30.18 10.86
CA SER A 258 -5.24 30.58 10.00
C SER A 258 -5.65 32.04 10.21
N GLY A 259 -5.45 32.57 11.42
CA GLY A 259 -5.79 33.95 11.78
C GLY A 259 -4.64 34.95 11.62
N GLY A 260 -4.82 36.12 12.23
CA GLY A 260 -3.82 37.19 12.23
C GLY A 260 -2.69 36.93 13.23
N ILE A 261 -1.50 37.44 12.92
CA ILE A 261 -0.35 37.41 13.82
C ILE A 261 -0.05 38.85 14.24
N VAL A 262 -0.11 39.13 15.55
CA VAL A 262 0.12 40.47 16.11
C VAL A 262 1.22 40.39 17.16
N ASP A 263 2.29 41.16 16.97
CA ASP A 263 3.42 41.33 17.88
C ASP A 263 3.98 40.00 18.47
N SER A 264 4.04 38.96 17.63
CA SER A 264 4.36 37.59 18.05
C SER A 264 5.64 37.08 17.37
N GLN A 265 6.33 36.16 18.05
CA GLN A 265 7.56 35.51 17.55
C GLN A 265 7.26 34.08 17.11
N LEU A 266 7.54 33.77 15.84
CA LEU A 266 7.31 32.45 15.26
C LEU A 266 8.64 31.81 14.85
N HIS A 267 8.95 30.63 15.37
CA HIS A 267 10.14 29.86 14.99
C HIS A 267 9.73 28.50 14.41
N ALA A 268 9.70 28.39 13.08
CA ALA A 268 9.47 27.12 12.37
C ALA A 268 10.80 26.45 12.01
N GLY A 269 10.81 25.12 11.89
CA GLY A 269 12.02 24.32 11.68
C GLY A 269 12.99 24.36 12.87
N PHE A 270 12.53 24.84 14.02
CA PHE A 270 13.35 25.06 15.21
C PHE A 270 13.08 23.95 16.22
N LEU A 271 13.99 22.98 16.30
CA LEU A 271 13.98 22.00 17.38
C LEU A 271 14.75 22.61 18.57
N PRO A 272 14.17 22.69 19.77
CA PRO A 272 14.89 23.13 20.96
C PRO A 272 16.06 22.18 21.27
N GLY A 273 17.19 22.71 21.75
CA GLY A 273 18.40 21.91 22.05
C GLY A 273 18.13 20.64 22.86
N ASN A 274 17.27 20.72 23.88
CA ASN A 274 16.93 19.58 24.73
C ASN A 274 16.14 18.46 24.01
N ILE A 275 15.42 18.79 22.93
CA ILE A 275 14.71 17.82 22.09
C ILE A 275 15.65 17.25 21.03
N PHE A 276 16.55 18.06 20.47
CA PHE A 276 17.65 17.58 19.63
C PHE A 276 18.51 16.55 20.36
N ASP A 277 18.93 16.86 21.60
CA ASP A 277 19.76 15.97 22.41
C ASP A 277 19.06 14.62 22.66
N LYS A 278 17.73 14.62 22.87
CA LYS A 278 16.95 13.39 23.03
C LYS A 278 16.82 12.59 21.73
N ILE A 279 16.63 13.24 20.58
CA ILE A 279 16.52 12.58 19.27
C ILE A 279 17.89 12.00 18.88
N GLU A 280 18.98 12.74 19.10
CA GLU A 280 20.35 12.24 18.93
C GLU A 280 20.60 11.02 19.84
N LEU A 281 20.27 11.12 21.13
CA LEU A 281 20.48 10.03 22.08
C LEU A 281 19.66 8.78 21.70
N HIS A 282 18.42 8.94 21.24
CA HIS A 282 17.59 7.82 20.80
C HIS A 282 18.12 7.17 19.53
N ALA A 283 18.50 7.97 18.52
CA ALA A 283 19.08 7.45 17.28
C ALA A 283 20.42 6.73 17.52
N VAL A 284 21.27 7.30 18.38
CA VAL A 284 22.55 6.69 18.79
C VAL A 284 22.31 5.41 19.57
N ASN A 285 21.39 5.38 20.53
CA ASN A 285 21.07 4.16 21.29
C ASN A 285 20.55 3.06 20.37
N LEU A 286 19.69 3.38 19.40
CA LEU A 286 19.15 2.40 18.45
C LEU A 286 20.24 1.82 17.54
N ILE A 287 21.23 2.64 17.16
CA ILE A 287 22.42 2.18 16.43
C ILE A 287 23.31 1.32 17.31
N VAL A 288 23.55 1.72 18.57
CA VAL A 288 24.40 0.99 19.53
C VAL A 288 23.79 -0.36 19.89
N GLU A 289 22.48 -0.45 20.11
CA GLU A 289 21.78 -1.72 20.36
C GLU A 289 21.92 -2.67 19.17
N LYS A 290 21.75 -2.16 17.94
CA LYS A 290 21.90 -2.96 16.72
C LYS A 290 23.35 -3.41 16.49
N LEU A 291 24.32 -2.54 16.69
CA LEU A 291 25.75 -2.91 16.62
C LEU A 291 26.13 -3.92 17.70
N SER A 292 25.55 -3.80 18.90
CA SER A 292 25.75 -4.75 19.99
C SER A 292 25.17 -6.13 19.64
N ALA A 293 23.99 -6.19 19.02
CA ALA A 293 23.39 -7.42 18.55
C ALA A 293 24.26 -8.11 17.47
N ILE A 294 24.77 -7.33 16.50
CA ILE A 294 25.70 -7.84 15.47
C ILE A 294 27.00 -8.35 16.12
N PHE A 295 27.55 -7.60 17.08
CA PHE A 295 28.78 -7.99 17.78
C PHE A 295 28.60 -9.27 18.60
N LEU A 296 27.44 -9.46 19.24
CA LEU A 296 27.12 -10.68 19.97
C LEU A 296 27.12 -11.91 19.04
N HIS A 297 26.45 -11.80 17.89
CA HIS A 297 26.43 -12.86 16.89
C HIS A 297 27.83 -13.18 16.32
N ILE A 298 28.64 -12.15 16.07
CA ILE A 298 30.03 -12.33 15.64
C ILE A 298 30.85 -13.06 16.71
N LYS A 299 30.60 -12.79 17.99
CA LYS A 299 31.28 -13.45 19.11
C LYS A 299 30.88 -14.92 19.27
N GLU A 300 29.68 -15.31 18.82
CA GLU A 300 29.20 -16.70 18.85
C GLU A 300 29.71 -17.54 17.65
N LEU A 301 30.20 -16.89 16.58
CA LEU A 301 30.76 -17.56 15.40
C LEU A 301 31.88 -18.57 15.71
N PRO A 302 32.90 -18.28 16.55
CA PRO A 302 33.99 -19.22 16.79
C PRO A 302 33.52 -20.49 17.52
N THR A 303 32.58 -20.35 18.46
CA THR A 303 31.96 -21.45 19.21
C THR A 303 31.12 -22.37 18.31
N VAL A 304 30.39 -21.81 17.34
CA VAL A 304 29.60 -22.59 16.37
C VAL A 304 30.50 -23.20 15.29
N MET A 305 31.54 -22.48 14.84
CA MET A 305 32.49 -22.98 13.85
C MET A 305 33.37 -24.12 14.37
N ASN A 306 33.67 -24.17 15.66
CA ASN A 306 34.44 -25.27 16.27
C ASN A 306 33.60 -26.53 16.57
N ASN A 307 32.28 -26.40 16.75
CA ASN A 307 31.41 -27.53 17.13
C ASN A 307 30.65 -28.19 15.96
N SER A 308 30.54 -27.54 14.80
CA SER A 308 29.81 -28.08 13.64
C SER A 308 30.73 -28.94 12.73
N ARG A 309 30.43 -30.23 12.59
CA ARG A 309 31.17 -31.18 11.74
C ARG A 309 30.84 -31.06 10.25
N HIS A 310 29.72 -30.42 9.88
CA HIS A 310 29.27 -30.33 8.49
C HIS A 310 29.39 -28.92 7.91
N LEU A 311 30.05 -28.82 6.75
CA LEU A 311 30.30 -27.57 6.01
C LEU A 311 29.02 -26.83 5.60
N SER A 312 27.91 -27.57 5.39
CA SER A 312 26.61 -27.02 4.98
C SER A 312 25.94 -26.17 6.06
N GLU A 313 26.08 -26.53 7.34
CA GLU A 313 25.52 -25.75 8.46
C GLU A 313 26.29 -24.44 8.65
N LYS A 314 27.62 -24.49 8.47
CA LYS A 314 28.48 -23.29 8.50
C LYS A 314 28.12 -22.31 7.40
N ILE A 315 27.87 -22.80 6.18
CA ILE A 315 27.48 -21.95 5.03
C ILE A 315 26.11 -21.30 5.27
N LYS A 316 25.11 -22.06 5.74
CA LYS A 316 23.78 -21.50 6.05
C LYS A 316 23.82 -20.41 7.11
N LEU A 317 24.66 -20.58 8.14
CA LEU A 317 24.80 -19.58 9.21
C LEU A 317 25.47 -18.30 8.69
N ILE A 318 26.50 -18.43 7.85
CA ILE A 318 27.17 -17.29 7.19
C ILE A 318 26.20 -16.56 6.25
N GLU A 319 25.36 -17.28 5.51
CA GLU A 319 24.36 -16.69 4.62
C GLU A 319 23.27 -15.94 5.39
N ALA A 320 22.78 -16.50 6.50
CA ALA A 320 21.81 -15.83 7.37
C ALA A 320 22.38 -14.54 7.97
N LEU A 321 23.62 -14.58 8.49
CA LEU A 321 24.30 -13.39 9.02
C LEU A 321 24.57 -12.34 7.94
N LYS A 322 24.86 -12.78 6.71
CA LYS A 322 25.09 -11.87 5.58
C LYS A 322 23.79 -11.15 5.17
N GLU A 323 22.65 -11.84 5.19
CA GLU A 323 21.34 -11.22 4.93
C GLU A 323 20.92 -10.28 6.07
N GLU A 324 21.14 -10.62 7.34
CA GLU A 324 20.86 -9.71 8.47
C GLU A 324 21.75 -8.47 8.46
N LEU A 325 23.05 -8.62 8.14
CA LEU A 325 23.98 -7.50 7.96
C LEU A 325 23.58 -6.61 6.80
N LYS A 326 23.12 -7.19 5.69
CA LYS A 326 22.63 -6.45 4.53
C LYS A 326 21.35 -5.70 4.85
N THR A 327 20.42 -6.34 5.56
CA THR A 327 19.17 -5.71 6.03
C THR A 327 19.48 -4.52 6.95
N SER A 328 20.34 -4.74 7.94
CA SER A 328 20.80 -3.69 8.87
C SER A 328 21.53 -2.54 8.15
N SER A 329 22.39 -2.85 7.19
CA SER A 329 23.08 -1.84 6.36
C SER A 329 22.10 -1.01 5.51
N THR A 330 21.08 -1.67 4.96
CA THR A 330 20.04 -1.00 4.15
C THR A 330 19.21 -0.06 5.04
N GLU A 331 18.85 -0.48 6.25
CA GLU A 331 18.16 0.36 7.23
C GLU A 331 19.01 1.54 7.71
N ILE A 332 20.31 1.32 7.99
CA ILE A 332 21.25 2.40 8.32
C ILE A 332 21.39 3.39 7.15
N SER A 333 21.38 2.89 5.91
CA SER A 333 21.39 3.74 4.71
C SER A 333 20.10 4.56 4.56
N MET A 334 18.95 4.02 4.97
CA MET A 334 17.67 4.74 5.02
C MET A 334 17.66 5.82 6.10
N ILE A 335 18.28 5.57 7.25
CA ILE A 335 18.45 6.57 8.30
C ILE A 335 19.36 7.71 7.79
N ARG A 336 20.45 7.37 7.07
CA ARG A 336 21.38 8.32 6.45
C ARG A 336 20.77 9.17 5.34
N SER A 337 19.83 8.62 4.56
CA SER A 337 19.11 9.35 3.51
C SER A 337 17.94 10.18 4.02
N SER A 338 17.59 10.06 5.31
CA SER A 338 16.66 10.99 5.94
C SER A 338 17.34 12.36 6.17
N ASN A 339 16.63 13.45 5.87
CA ASN A 339 17.11 14.83 6.11
C ASN A 339 17.50 15.09 7.58
N VAL A 340 17.17 14.18 8.50
CA VAL A 340 17.50 14.27 9.92
C VAL A 340 19.02 14.24 10.12
N LEU A 341 19.76 13.29 9.52
CA LEU A 341 21.21 13.20 9.71
C LEU A 341 21.99 14.28 8.97
N GLN A 342 21.54 14.72 7.80
CA GLN A 342 22.17 15.84 7.09
C GLN A 342 21.98 17.17 7.83
N ASN A 343 20.78 17.42 8.36
CA ASN A 343 20.53 18.60 9.19
C ASN A 343 21.30 18.53 10.53
N LEU A 344 21.45 17.34 11.12
CA LEU A 344 22.28 17.11 12.32
C LEU A 344 23.77 17.37 12.05
N LEU A 345 24.29 16.93 10.89
CA LEU A 345 25.67 17.19 10.49
C LEU A 345 25.92 18.69 10.25
N GLU A 346 25.03 19.38 9.54
CA GLU A 346 25.14 20.84 9.34
C GLU A 346 25.04 21.63 10.64
N TYR A 347 24.22 21.18 11.59
CA TYR A 347 24.07 21.81 12.90
C TYR A 347 25.28 21.57 13.82
N SER A 348 25.81 20.33 13.84
CA SER A 348 27.01 19.94 14.60
C SER A 348 28.28 20.65 14.09
N LEU A 349 28.44 20.76 12.76
CA LEU A 349 29.54 21.49 12.11
C LEU A 349 29.60 22.97 12.49
N LYS A 350 28.46 23.58 12.87
CA LYS A 350 28.39 24.98 13.31
C LYS A 350 28.78 25.20 14.77
N ARG A 351 28.86 24.16 15.62
CA ARG A 351 28.91 24.38 17.07
C ARG A 351 30.02 23.67 17.85
N SER A 352 30.70 22.63 17.35
CA SER A 352 31.68 21.95 18.20
C SER A 352 32.81 21.17 17.50
N THR A 353 34.05 21.54 17.79
CA THR A 353 35.28 20.77 17.51
C THR A 353 35.43 19.53 18.40
N THR A 354 34.64 19.40 19.47
CA THR A 354 34.74 18.32 20.46
C THR A 354 33.98 17.06 20.04
N PHE A 355 32.94 17.19 19.21
CA PHE A 355 32.11 16.07 18.76
C PHE A 355 32.88 15.08 17.86
N TRP A 356 33.81 15.60 17.05
CA TRP A 356 34.68 14.80 16.18
C TRP A 356 35.61 13.86 16.94
N ILE A 357 36.02 14.21 18.16
CA ILE A 357 36.93 13.39 18.98
C ILE A 357 36.22 12.11 19.44
N THR A 358 34.93 12.18 19.73
CA THR A 358 34.14 11.03 20.22
C THR A 358 33.80 10.06 19.09
N ILE A 359 33.54 10.56 17.87
CA ILE A 359 33.29 9.71 16.69
C ILE A 359 34.57 9.00 16.22
N LEU A 360 35.74 9.67 16.29
CA LEU A 360 37.02 9.05 15.95
C LEU A 360 37.49 7.98 16.97
N LEU A 361 36.90 7.94 18.15
CA LEU A 361 37.18 6.95 19.19
C LEU A 361 36.28 5.70 19.10
N VAL A 362 35.20 5.76 18.29
CA VAL A 362 34.21 4.68 18.14
C VAL A 362 34.27 4.00 16.75
N LEU A 363 34.82 4.67 15.74
CA LEU A 363 35.24 4.08 14.45
C LEU A 363 36.66 3.52 14.56
#